data_AF-A0A0B7N9C2-F1
#
_entry.id   AF-A0A0B7N9C2-F1
#
_cell.length_a   1.000
_cell.length_b   1.000
_cell.length_c   1.000
_cell.angle_alpha   90.00
_cell.angle_beta   90.00
_cell.angle_gamma   90.00
#
_symmetry.space_group_name_H-M   'P 1'
#
loop_
_entity.id
_entity.type
_entity.pdbx_description
1 polymer ?
#
loop_
_entity_poly.entity_id
_entity_poly.type
_entity_poly.pdbx_seq_one_letter_code
_entity_poly.pdbx_strand_id
1 'polypeptide(L)'
;MTILLRSILKTHQQIRPVASARWVALRGYSGKSDITASAMVYSDYGQPSQVLRWHSYLLPALTSDTVHVKFLASPINPADVNMIQGAYPIKPTFHQLGDENLAVGGNEGVAEVIATGDGVDSLKVGDQVVMANTGYGTWRTHAAGPASDFQLLPYAADNVSNIQKATITVNPCTAYRMLKDFVDLKQGDYIIQNGGNSAVGQAVIQIAKAWGLKTINVVRNRPNLDQLVDELTQLGATHVITDESLGRAESKKEIKSWFGKNAPLLGLNCVGGQSATEMARYLGSNGHFVTYGAMSRKPLSLPASLLIFKNISFHGFWVSKWAETHSKQERYAMLEDILGLMSQNKLLEPKWTQVEWNEEAMKQAVDQGISGFATEYIAKMNVVAPCPLKPSGTGRYRRIDYCWSSFHDEINLDDVQDACMEIQQILQSDQHHQSQQQQYIARTGNPLVQDSSFIPLHQAVSQLQVSNTSEIKRPRSFSVGDPPRSHHHMMQPSTLHCKPIF
;
A
#
# COMPACT_ATOMS: atom_id res chain seq x y z
N MET A 1 47.94 -25.48 7.84
CA MET A 1 48.53 -24.12 7.84
C MET A 1 47.42 -23.13 7.49
N THR A 2 46.44 -22.74 8.30
CA THR A 2 46.29 -22.59 9.76
C THR A 2 47.52 -21.96 10.41
N ILE A 3 47.41 -20.67 10.75
CA ILE A 3 48.46 -19.74 11.20
C ILE A 3 49.27 -19.10 10.05
N LEU A 4 48.60 -18.39 9.12
CA LEU A 4 49.20 -17.23 8.40
C LEU A 4 48.16 -16.28 7.77
N LEU A 5 46.88 -16.37 8.20
CA LEU A 5 45.75 -15.62 7.64
C LEU A 5 45.13 -14.62 8.63
N ARG A 6 45.85 -14.27 9.71
CA ARG A 6 45.42 -13.31 10.74
C ARG A 6 46.37 -12.12 10.98
N SER A 7 47.42 -11.95 10.16
CA SER A 7 48.42 -10.89 10.36
C SER A 7 48.44 -9.77 9.30
N ILE A 8 47.61 -9.85 8.25
CA ILE A 8 47.54 -8.81 7.18
C ILE A 8 46.28 -7.94 7.30
N LEU A 9 45.42 -8.21 8.29
CA LEU A 9 44.18 -7.47 8.55
C LEU A 9 44.29 -6.36 9.62
N LYS A 10 45.51 -5.87 9.95
CA LYS A 10 45.68 -4.88 11.04
C LYS A 10 46.60 -3.68 10.78
N THR A 11 47.06 -3.42 9.56
CA THR A 11 48.01 -2.31 9.31
C THR A 11 47.78 -1.51 8.03
N HIS A 12 46.51 -1.28 7.66
CA HIS A 12 46.13 -0.16 6.78
C HIS A 12 44.73 0.38 7.15
N GLN A 13 44.56 0.75 8.42
CA GLN A 13 43.72 1.89 8.78
C GLN A 13 44.63 3.12 8.72
N GLN A 14 44.14 4.21 8.13
CA GLN A 14 44.81 5.50 7.87
C GLN A 14 45.47 5.66 6.49
N ILE A 15 44.67 5.59 5.42
CA ILE A 15 44.74 6.60 4.36
C ILE A 15 43.29 6.95 4.01
N ARG A 16 42.85 8.14 4.45
CA ARG A 16 41.56 8.72 4.06
C ARG A 16 41.65 9.09 2.58
N PRO A 17 40.68 8.74 1.72
CA PRO A 17 40.60 9.37 0.41
C PRO A 17 40.30 10.85 0.65
N VAL A 18 41.20 11.71 0.19
CA VAL A 18 40.93 13.14 0.02
C VAL A 18 39.67 13.26 -0.82
N ALA A 19 38.72 14.01 -0.28
CA ALA A 19 37.39 14.21 -0.84
C ALA A 19 37.47 14.44 -2.35
N SER A 20 36.98 13.48 -3.14
CA SER A 20 36.41 13.82 -4.43
C SER A 20 35.33 14.83 -4.12
N ALA A 21 35.50 16.07 -4.57
CA ALA A 21 34.48 17.09 -4.51
C ALA A 21 33.27 16.54 -5.27
N ARG A 22 32.38 15.86 -4.55
CA ARG A 22 31.01 15.63 -4.97
C ARG A 22 30.48 17.04 -5.17
N TRP A 23 30.26 17.40 -6.43
CA TRP A 23 29.26 18.39 -6.74
C TRP A 23 27.94 17.83 -6.21
N VAL A 24 27.69 18.05 -4.91
CA VAL A 24 26.33 18.10 -4.40
C VAL A 24 25.76 19.29 -5.12
N ALA A 25 25.10 19.03 -6.25
CA ALA A 25 24.14 19.97 -6.75
C ALA A 25 23.16 20.15 -5.60
N LEU A 26 23.33 21.22 -4.83
CA LEU A 26 22.28 21.81 -4.02
C LEU A 26 21.18 22.13 -5.02
N ARG A 27 20.33 21.14 -5.32
CA ARG A 27 19.00 21.41 -5.84
C ARG A 27 18.31 22.10 -4.67
N GLY A 28 18.46 23.42 -4.61
CA GLY A 28 17.62 24.22 -3.75
C GLY A 28 16.19 23.79 -4.04
N TYR A 29 15.47 23.36 -3.02
CA TYR A 29 14.02 23.16 -3.05
C TYR A 29 13.38 24.54 -3.21
N SER A 30 13.54 25.14 -4.39
CA SER A 30 13.14 26.50 -4.71
C SER A 30 12.29 26.42 -5.97
N GLY A 31 11.03 26.07 -5.75
CA GLY A 31 9.96 26.05 -6.74
C GLY A 31 8.78 25.29 -6.17
N LYS A 32 7.57 25.87 -6.22
CA LYS A 32 6.33 25.10 -6.00
C LYS A 32 6.38 23.88 -6.91
N SER A 33 5.84 22.74 -6.45
CA SER A 33 5.70 21.59 -7.35
C SER A 33 4.84 21.98 -8.55
N ASP A 34 5.16 21.47 -9.74
CA ASP A 34 4.32 21.63 -10.93
C ASP A 34 3.09 20.70 -10.91
N ILE A 35 2.91 19.94 -9.82
CA ILE A 35 1.78 19.02 -9.65
C ILE A 35 0.58 19.78 -9.09
N THR A 36 -0.44 19.95 -9.93
CA THR A 36 -1.78 20.37 -9.50
C THR A 36 -2.54 19.19 -8.90
N ALA A 37 -2.83 19.27 -7.60
CA ALA A 37 -3.69 18.35 -6.89
C ALA A 37 -5.14 18.86 -6.88
N SER A 38 -6.10 17.94 -6.82
CA SER A 38 -7.49 18.27 -6.52
C SER A 38 -7.99 17.45 -5.33
N ALA A 39 -8.90 18.03 -4.55
CA ALA A 39 -9.39 17.44 -3.31
C ALA A 39 -10.86 17.80 -3.06
N MET A 40 -11.57 16.93 -2.35
CA MET A 40 -12.83 17.27 -1.69
C MET A 40 -12.53 17.82 -0.30
N VAL A 41 -12.87 19.08 -0.08
CA VAL A 41 -12.50 19.84 1.13
C VAL A 41 -13.71 20.42 1.84
N TYR A 42 -13.54 20.81 3.09
CA TYR A 42 -14.53 21.55 3.89
C TYR A 42 -13.83 22.48 4.90
N SER A 43 -14.46 23.61 5.19
CA SER A 43 -13.98 24.59 6.20
C SER A 43 -14.70 24.45 7.54
N ASP A 44 -15.91 23.87 7.54
CA ASP A 44 -16.80 23.79 8.68
C ASP A 44 -17.52 22.44 8.72
N TYR A 45 -17.99 22.05 9.91
CA TYR A 45 -18.79 20.84 10.07
C TYR A 45 -20.20 21.03 9.51
N GLY A 46 -20.77 19.97 8.93
CA GLY A 46 -22.16 20.00 8.48
C GLY A 46 -22.57 18.79 7.66
N GLN A 47 -23.70 18.89 6.96
CA GLN A 47 -24.11 17.85 6.02
C GLN A 47 -23.13 17.79 4.86
N PRO A 48 -22.59 16.61 4.48
CA PRO A 48 -21.56 16.52 3.46
C PRO A 48 -21.89 17.21 2.15
N SER A 49 -23.11 17.07 1.62
CA SER A 49 -23.55 17.77 0.41
C SER A 49 -23.53 19.30 0.50
N GLN A 50 -23.59 19.86 1.71
CA GLN A 50 -23.61 21.31 1.94
C GLN A 50 -22.21 21.88 2.20
N VAL A 51 -21.33 21.12 2.87
CA VAL A 51 -20.02 21.64 3.31
C VAL A 51 -18.84 21.18 2.46
N LEU A 52 -18.97 20.04 1.78
CA LEU A 52 -17.92 19.59 0.86
C LEU A 52 -17.90 20.50 -0.37
N ARG A 53 -16.71 20.75 -0.89
CA ARG A 53 -16.51 21.39 -2.20
C ARG A 53 -15.24 20.90 -2.85
N TRP A 54 -15.15 21.05 -4.16
CA TRP A 54 -13.93 20.82 -4.89
C TRP A 54 -12.92 21.93 -4.64
N HIS A 55 -11.65 21.55 -4.57
CA HIS A 55 -10.54 22.50 -4.47
C HIS A 55 -9.35 22.01 -5.27
N SER A 56 -8.73 22.91 -6.02
CA SER A 56 -7.54 22.65 -6.83
C SER A 56 -6.39 23.50 -6.33
N TYR A 57 -5.22 22.91 -6.12
CA TYR A 57 -4.05 23.58 -5.55
C TYR A 57 -2.75 22.94 -6.05
N LEU A 58 -1.67 23.72 -6.07
CA LEU A 58 -0.33 23.18 -6.34
C LEU A 58 0.21 22.49 -5.09
N LEU A 59 0.85 21.34 -5.24
CA LEU A 59 1.59 20.75 -4.13
C LEU A 59 2.72 21.69 -3.68
N PRO A 60 3.06 21.72 -2.38
CA PRO A 60 4.25 22.40 -1.91
C PRO A 60 5.51 21.80 -2.55
N ALA A 61 6.62 22.53 -2.47
CA ALA A 61 7.92 21.99 -2.83
C ALA A 61 8.25 20.79 -1.92
N LEU A 62 8.99 19.80 -2.46
CA LEU A 62 9.62 18.80 -1.60
C LEU A 62 10.55 19.49 -0.60
N THR A 63 10.65 18.91 0.58
CA THR A 63 11.64 19.22 1.61
C THR A 63 12.41 17.94 1.91
N SER A 64 13.48 18.00 2.70
CA SER A 64 14.32 16.83 2.97
C SER A 64 13.57 15.66 3.60
N ASP A 65 12.49 15.90 4.35
CA ASP A 65 11.73 14.92 5.13
C ASP A 65 10.35 14.57 4.57
N THR A 66 9.94 15.20 3.45
CA THR A 66 8.63 15.01 2.86
C THR A 66 8.64 14.05 1.68
N VAL A 67 7.47 13.48 1.41
CA VAL A 67 7.19 12.69 0.21
C VAL A 67 6.00 13.28 -0.52
N HIS A 68 5.99 13.11 -1.83
CA HIS A 68 4.79 13.30 -2.65
C HIS A 68 4.19 11.95 -2.95
N VAL A 69 2.87 11.85 -2.79
CA VAL A 69 2.13 10.63 -3.08
C VAL A 69 1.00 10.90 -4.07
N LYS A 70 0.67 9.89 -4.86
CA LYS A 70 -0.49 9.84 -5.74
C LYS A 70 -1.49 8.83 -5.19
N PHE A 71 -2.70 9.26 -4.87
CA PHE A 71 -3.74 8.34 -4.43
C PHE A 71 -4.26 7.50 -5.60
N LEU A 72 -4.38 6.19 -5.38
CA LEU A 72 -4.85 5.24 -6.39
C LEU A 72 -6.35 4.95 -6.21
N ALA A 73 -6.80 4.84 -4.96
CA ALA A 73 -8.21 4.67 -4.59
C ALA A 73 -8.43 5.05 -3.13
N SER A 74 -9.63 5.60 -2.84
CA SER A 74 -10.07 5.95 -1.48
C SER A 74 -11.54 5.59 -1.30
N PRO A 75 -11.92 4.77 -0.31
CA PRO A 75 -13.31 4.47 -0.01
C PRO A 75 -14.01 5.63 0.71
N ILE A 76 -15.34 5.55 0.76
CA ILE A 76 -16.21 6.39 1.56
C ILE A 76 -16.81 5.51 2.67
N ASN A 77 -16.38 5.75 3.91
CA ASN A 77 -16.82 5.03 5.10
C ASN A 77 -17.78 5.89 5.95
N PRO A 78 -18.66 5.28 6.77
CA PRO A 78 -19.51 6.01 7.72
C PRO A 78 -18.73 6.92 8.69
N ALA A 79 -17.49 6.56 9.04
CA ALA A 79 -16.64 7.39 9.89
C ALA A 79 -16.24 8.72 9.21
N ASP A 80 -16.04 8.71 7.88
CA ASP A 80 -15.69 9.91 7.12
C ASP A 80 -16.84 10.93 7.17
N VAL A 81 -18.06 10.44 6.95
CA VAL A 81 -19.28 11.24 7.08
C VAL A 81 -19.40 11.82 8.49
N ASN A 82 -19.29 10.97 9.51
CA ASN A 82 -19.45 11.42 10.90
C ASN A 82 -18.39 12.47 11.27
N MET A 83 -17.19 12.37 10.70
CA MET A 83 -16.13 13.36 10.88
C MET A 83 -16.49 14.70 10.24
N ILE A 84 -16.99 14.69 9.00
CA ILE A 84 -17.49 15.90 8.30
C ILE A 84 -18.68 16.52 9.04
N GLN A 85 -19.57 15.71 9.61
CA GLN A 85 -20.71 16.18 10.41
C GLN A 85 -20.30 16.69 11.82
N GLY A 86 -19.03 16.53 12.21
CA GLY A 86 -18.54 16.88 13.55
C GLY A 86 -18.96 15.92 14.66
N ALA A 87 -19.65 14.83 14.32
CA ALA A 87 -20.16 13.81 15.22
C ALA A 87 -19.14 12.69 15.55
N TYR A 88 -17.94 12.75 14.97
CA TYR A 88 -16.87 11.80 15.26
C TYR A 88 -15.90 12.32 16.34
N PRO A 89 -15.32 11.43 17.19
CA PRO A 89 -14.37 11.84 18.23
C PRO A 89 -13.04 12.39 17.70
N ILE A 90 -12.53 11.83 16.60
CA ILE A 90 -11.35 12.39 15.92
C ILE A 90 -11.80 13.59 15.11
N LYS A 91 -11.13 14.73 15.33
CA LYS A 91 -11.34 15.95 14.57
C LYS A 91 -10.39 15.98 13.36
N PRO A 92 -10.85 16.47 12.20
CA PRO A 92 -10.00 16.59 11.03
C PRO A 92 -8.86 17.58 11.29
N THR A 93 -7.73 17.33 10.64
CA THR A 93 -6.63 18.29 10.63
C THR A 93 -6.89 19.31 9.52
N PHE A 94 -6.84 20.59 9.87
CA PHE A 94 -6.89 21.68 8.90
C PHE A 94 -5.48 21.99 8.43
N HIS A 95 -5.31 22.03 7.11
CA HIS A 95 -4.04 22.28 6.46
C HIS A 95 -4.16 23.48 5.52
N GLN A 96 -3.04 24.19 5.35
CA GLN A 96 -2.91 25.20 4.32
C GLN A 96 -2.85 24.51 2.95
N LEU A 97 -3.93 24.56 2.19
CA LEU A 97 -4.07 23.98 0.84
C LEU A 97 -4.20 25.12 -0.18
N GLY A 98 -3.06 25.52 -0.75
CA GLY A 98 -2.98 26.77 -1.49
C GLY A 98 -3.09 27.96 -0.52
N ASP A 99 -4.03 28.87 -0.78
CA ASP A 99 -4.21 30.09 0.01
C ASP A 99 -5.28 29.96 1.11
N GLU A 100 -5.86 28.76 1.28
CA GLU A 100 -6.93 28.51 2.24
C GLU A 100 -6.55 27.45 3.29
N ASN A 101 -7.09 27.61 4.51
CA ASN A 101 -6.96 26.62 5.58
C ASN A 101 -8.18 25.68 5.58
N LEU A 102 -7.98 24.43 5.16
CA LEU A 102 -9.06 23.51 4.80
C LEU A 102 -8.79 22.10 5.35
N ALA A 103 -9.86 21.37 5.66
CA ALA A 103 -9.79 19.93 5.91
C ALA A 103 -10.10 19.17 4.62
N VAL A 104 -9.39 18.06 4.37
CA VAL A 104 -9.69 17.14 3.26
C VAL A 104 -10.54 15.99 3.78
N GLY A 105 -11.57 15.59 3.01
CA GLY A 105 -12.41 14.43 3.34
C GLY A 105 -11.68 13.08 3.24
N GLY A 106 -12.24 12.06 3.88
CA GLY A 106 -11.73 10.68 3.81
C GLY A 106 -10.58 10.36 4.77
N ASN A 107 -10.61 9.16 5.35
CA ASN A 107 -9.60 8.68 6.29
C ASN A 107 -8.79 7.48 5.80
N GLU A 108 -9.25 6.83 4.74
CA GLU A 108 -8.72 5.57 4.26
C GLU A 108 -8.43 5.65 2.75
N GLY A 109 -7.45 4.89 2.29
CA GLY A 109 -7.04 4.81 0.89
C GLY A 109 -5.68 4.16 0.71
N VAL A 110 -5.28 3.98 -0.54
CA VAL A 110 -3.92 3.56 -0.91
C VAL A 110 -3.32 4.57 -1.87
N ALA A 111 -2.05 4.89 -1.67
CA ALA A 111 -1.29 5.80 -2.50
C ALA A 111 0.04 5.19 -2.94
N GLU A 112 0.63 5.76 -3.98
CA GLU A 112 1.97 5.42 -4.46
C GLU A 112 2.89 6.63 -4.24
N VAL A 113 4.10 6.38 -3.73
CA VAL A 113 5.12 7.42 -3.58
C VAL A 113 5.65 7.79 -4.96
N ILE A 114 5.52 9.06 -5.34
CA ILE A 114 5.97 9.57 -6.65
C ILE A 114 7.23 10.44 -6.56
N ALA A 115 7.56 10.95 -5.37
CA ALA A 115 8.82 11.66 -5.13
C ALA A 115 9.18 11.65 -3.63
N THR A 116 10.47 11.73 -3.32
CA THR A 116 11.01 11.74 -1.96
C THR A 116 11.98 12.89 -1.76
N GLY A 117 12.00 13.47 -0.57
CA GLY A 117 13.07 14.32 -0.08
C GLY A 117 14.37 13.55 0.13
N ASP A 118 15.50 14.26 0.10
CA ASP A 118 16.84 13.65 0.16
C ASP A 118 17.18 13.02 1.53
N GLY A 119 16.40 13.34 2.58
CA GLY A 119 16.54 12.79 3.92
C GLY A 119 15.52 11.68 4.24
N VAL A 120 14.74 11.23 3.25
CA VAL A 120 13.76 10.15 3.42
C VAL A 120 14.40 8.80 3.06
N ASP A 121 14.72 8.01 4.08
CA ASP A 121 15.24 6.63 3.90
C ASP A 121 14.15 5.55 4.08
N SER A 122 13.02 5.89 4.70
CA SER A 122 11.98 4.93 5.08
C SER A 122 11.04 4.54 3.94
N LEU A 123 11.03 5.30 2.84
CA LEU A 123 10.16 5.15 1.68
C LEU A 123 10.94 5.50 0.41
N LYS A 124 10.60 4.85 -0.71
CA LYS A 124 11.15 5.15 -2.03
C LYS A 124 10.04 5.32 -3.07
N VAL A 125 10.37 5.99 -4.17
CA VAL A 125 9.46 6.12 -5.33
C VAL A 125 9.00 4.73 -5.80
N GLY A 126 7.70 4.61 -6.06
CA GLY A 126 7.03 3.35 -6.41
C GLY A 126 6.51 2.53 -5.23
N ASP A 127 6.89 2.87 -3.99
CA ASP A 127 6.32 2.21 -2.81
C ASP A 127 4.81 2.51 -2.71
N GLN A 128 4.01 1.46 -2.47
CA GLN A 128 2.61 1.62 -2.11
C GLN A 128 2.48 1.85 -0.60
N VAL A 129 1.72 2.86 -0.22
CA VAL A 129 1.57 3.31 1.16
C VAL A 129 0.11 3.49 1.55
N VAL A 130 -0.14 3.37 2.84
CA VAL A 130 -1.39 3.76 3.49
C VAL A 130 -1.10 4.82 4.55
N MET A 131 -2.14 5.47 5.07
CA MET A 131 -2.00 6.55 6.03
C MET A 131 -1.57 6.00 7.38
N ALA A 132 -0.52 6.58 7.97
CA ALA A 132 -0.02 6.18 9.28
C ALA A 132 -1.01 6.51 10.41
N ASN A 133 -1.83 7.55 10.24
CA ASN A 133 -2.82 7.97 11.23
C ASN A 133 -4.19 8.23 10.59
N THR A 134 -5.26 8.08 11.36
CA THR A 134 -6.60 8.55 10.98
C THR A 134 -6.63 10.09 10.95
N GLY A 135 -7.45 10.68 10.09
CA GLY A 135 -7.60 12.14 9.98
C GLY A 135 -6.66 12.82 8.97
N TYR A 136 -5.94 12.04 8.14
CA TYR A 136 -5.02 12.58 7.13
C TYR A 136 -5.72 13.30 5.97
N GLY A 137 -6.92 12.84 5.57
CA GLY A 137 -7.61 13.34 4.38
C GLY A 137 -7.14 12.63 3.11
N THR A 138 -7.98 11.77 2.54
CA THR A 138 -7.62 10.85 1.44
C THR A 138 -8.44 11.05 0.17
N TRP A 139 -9.49 11.88 0.21
CA TRP A 139 -10.26 12.24 -0.98
C TRP A 139 -9.54 13.37 -1.72
N ARG A 140 -8.41 13.02 -2.34
CA ARG A 140 -7.58 13.90 -3.15
C ARG A 140 -6.75 13.11 -4.15
N THR A 141 -6.31 13.74 -5.24
CA THR A 141 -5.47 13.07 -6.27
C THR A 141 -4.03 12.88 -5.83
N HIS A 142 -3.47 13.87 -5.15
CA HIS A 142 -2.11 13.85 -4.64
C HIS A 142 -2.02 14.51 -3.27
N ALA A 143 -0.97 14.19 -2.53
CA ALA A 143 -0.62 14.86 -1.30
C ALA A 143 0.89 15.00 -1.15
N ALA A 144 1.29 15.98 -0.34
CA ALA A 144 2.64 16.14 0.15
C ALA A 144 2.60 16.15 1.67
N GLY A 145 3.56 15.50 2.32
CA GLY A 145 3.65 15.48 3.78
C GLY A 145 4.90 14.74 4.26
N PRO A 146 5.24 14.85 5.55
CA PRO A 146 6.33 14.10 6.15
C PRO A 146 6.23 12.61 5.84
N ALA A 147 7.35 11.94 5.59
CA ALA A 147 7.37 10.50 5.35
C ALA A 147 6.70 9.70 6.49
N SER A 148 6.70 10.23 7.72
CA SER A 148 6.06 9.64 8.89
C SER A 148 4.54 9.57 8.83
N ASP A 149 3.89 10.36 7.97
CA ASP A 149 2.43 10.35 7.77
C ASP A 149 1.96 9.14 6.96
N PHE A 150 2.92 8.42 6.37
CA PHE A 150 2.68 7.26 5.52
C PHE A 150 3.32 6.02 6.14
N GLN A 151 2.65 4.89 5.94
CA GLN A 151 3.14 3.58 6.30
C GLN A 151 3.28 2.75 5.03
N LEU A 152 4.47 2.20 4.81
CA LEU A 152 4.72 1.22 3.76
C LEU A 152 3.74 0.06 3.90
N LEU A 153 3.01 -0.21 2.82
CA LEU A 153 2.17 -1.39 2.74
C LEU A 153 3.06 -2.62 2.57
N PRO A 154 2.84 -3.71 3.32
CA PRO A 154 3.57 -4.95 3.08
C PRO A 154 3.41 -5.44 1.64
N TYR A 155 4.37 -6.24 1.18
CA TYR A 155 4.29 -6.82 -0.16
C TYR A 155 2.97 -7.59 -0.32
N ALA A 156 2.27 -7.28 -1.40
CA ALA A 156 1.05 -7.97 -1.80
C ALA A 156 1.28 -8.56 -3.19
N ALA A 157 0.81 -9.79 -3.41
CA ALA A 157 0.87 -10.40 -4.73
C ALA A 157 0.05 -9.58 -5.75
N ASP A 158 0.40 -9.69 -7.03
CA ASP A 158 -0.20 -8.91 -8.12
C ASP A 158 -1.73 -9.07 -8.25
N ASN A 159 -2.28 -10.17 -7.73
CA ASN A 159 -3.72 -10.41 -7.71
C ASN A 159 -4.48 -9.60 -6.64
N VAL A 160 -3.77 -8.91 -5.73
CA VAL A 160 -4.40 -8.01 -4.76
C VAL A 160 -4.59 -6.63 -5.37
N SER A 161 -5.85 -6.27 -5.62
CA SER A 161 -6.20 -5.04 -6.33
C SER A 161 -5.91 -3.77 -5.50
N ASN A 162 -5.85 -2.62 -6.17
CA ASN A 162 -5.81 -1.32 -5.48
C ASN A 162 -7.07 -1.06 -4.63
N ILE A 163 -8.20 -1.70 -4.95
CA ILE A 163 -9.43 -1.56 -4.16
C ILE A 163 -9.28 -2.28 -2.82
N GLN A 164 -8.79 -3.52 -2.84
CA GLN A 164 -8.52 -4.28 -1.61
C GLN A 164 -7.48 -3.56 -0.73
N LYS A 165 -6.42 -3.00 -1.35
CA LYS A 165 -5.41 -2.21 -0.64
C LYS A 165 -6.00 -0.92 -0.08
N ALA A 166 -6.91 -0.27 -0.80
CA ALA A 166 -7.54 0.97 -0.36
C ALA A 166 -8.48 0.77 0.84
N THR A 167 -9.09 -0.41 1.02
CA THR A 167 -10.05 -0.69 2.10
C THR A 167 -9.45 -1.48 3.27
N ILE A 168 -8.13 -1.72 3.26
CA ILE A 168 -7.50 -2.67 4.18
C ILE A 168 -7.42 -2.16 5.63
N THR A 169 -7.26 -0.85 5.82
CA THR A 169 -6.85 -0.26 7.12
C THR A 169 -7.99 -0.11 8.13
N VAL A 170 -9.24 -0.14 7.67
CA VAL A 170 -10.43 0.02 8.51
C VAL A 170 -11.18 -1.29 8.63
N ASN A 171 -11.85 -1.75 7.55
CA ASN A 171 -12.86 -2.81 7.68
C ASN A 171 -12.23 -4.19 7.98
N PRO A 172 -11.25 -4.69 7.19
CA PRO A 172 -10.55 -5.94 7.48
C PRO A 172 -9.75 -5.90 8.79
N CYS A 173 -9.07 -4.79 9.10
CA CYS A 173 -8.33 -4.64 10.35
C CYS A 173 -9.25 -4.73 11.57
N THR A 174 -10.42 -4.09 11.51
CA THR A 174 -11.43 -4.16 12.58
C THR A 174 -11.91 -5.60 12.78
N ALA A 175 -12.29 -6.28 11.70
CA ALA A 175 -12.72 -7.68 11.75
C ALA A 175 -11.63 -8.59 12.32
N TYR A 176 -10.39 -8.47 11.82
CA TYR A 176 -9.26 -9.27 12.27
C TYR A 176 -9.04 -9.09 13.77
N ARG A 177 -8.90 -7.86 14.25
CA ARG A 177 -8.58 -7.59 15.67
C ARG A 177 -9.69 -8.04 16.60
N MET A 178 -10.95 -7.81 16.25
CA MET A 178 -12.07 -8.31 17.05
C MET A 178 -12.09 -9.84 17.17
N LEU A 179 -11.70 -10.57 16.12
CA LEU A 179 -11.61 -12.02 16.15
C LEU A 179 -10.38 -12.53 16.93
N LYS A 180 -9.29 -11.76 17.01
CA LYS A 180 -8.02 -12.22 17.63
C LYS A 180 -7.84 -11.78 19.08
N ASP A 181 -8.34 -10.61 19.47
CA ASP A 181 -7.87 -9.93 20.68
C ASP A 181 -8.73 -10.21 21.92
N PHE A 182 -9.96 -10.70 21.74
CA PHE A 182 -10.93 -10.81 22.84
C PHE A 182 -11.12 -12.22 23.37
N VAL A 183 -11.04 -13.23 22.50
CA VAL A 183 -11.24 -14.64 22.83
C VAL A 183 -10.25 -15.46 22.02
N ASP A 184 -9.59 -16.42 22.66
CA ASP A 184 -8.73 -17.40 21.99
C ASP A 184 -9.60 -18.47 21.29
N LEU A 185 -10.19 -18.09 20.16
CA LEU A 185 -11.11 -18.92 19.37
C LEU A 185 -10.38 -20.09 18.70
N LYS A 186 -11.01 -21.26 18.72
CA LYS A 186 -10.51 -22.49 18.10
C LYS A 186 -11.36 -22.89 16.90
N GLN A 187 -10.79 -23.71 16.01
CA GLN A 187 -11.53 -24.26 14.88
C GLN A 187 -12.81 -24.96 15.36
N GLY A 188 -13.93 -24.66 14.71
CA GLY A 188 -15.26 -25.15 15.08
C GLY A 188 -16.01 -24.27 16.09
N ASP A 189 -15.35 -23.30 16.72
CA ASP A 189 -16.03 -22.36 17.62
C ASP A 189 -16.98 -21.44 16.87
N TYR A 190 -18.07 -21.11 17.55
CA TYR A 190 -19.07 -20.19 17.03
C TYR A 190 -18.79 -18.75 17.47
N ILE A 191 -19.00 -17.81 16.54
CA ILE A 191 -19.17 -16.38 16.82
C ILE A 191 -20.56 -15.94 16.34
N ILE A 192 -21.10 -14.91 16.97
CA ILE A 192 -22.35 -14.27 16.55
C ILE A 192 -22.12 -12.79 16.27
N GLN A 193 -22.68 -12.27 15.18
CA GLN A 193 -22.57 -10.85 14.86
C GLN A 193 -23.88 -10.27 14.34
N ASN A 194 -24.08 -8.96 14.54
CA ASN A 194 -25.09 -8.20 13.82
C ASN A 194 -24.47 -7.27 12.78
N GLY A 195 -25.28 -6.82 11.83
CA GLY A 195 -24.77 -6.11 10.66
C GLY A 195 -23.93 -7.01 9.76
N GLY A 196 -24.31 -8.29 9.62
CA GLY A 196 -23.54 -9.29 8.86
C GLY A 196 -23.30 -8.93 7.39
N ASN A 197 -24.13 -8.06 6.81
CA ASN A 197 -23.96 -7.56 5.44
C ASN A 197 -23.12 -6.28 5.34
N SER A 198 -22.66 -5.71 6.46
CA SER A 198 -21.72 -4.59 6.46
C SER A 198 -20.35 -5.04 5.96
N ALA A 199 -19.50 -4.10 5.55
CA ALA A 199 -18.13 -4.40 5.13
C ALA A 199 -17.31 -5.15 6.19
N VAL A 200 -17.37 -4.67 7.45
CA VAL A 200 -16.75 -5.37 8.58
C VAL A 200 -17.37 -6.76 8.76
N GLY A 201 -18.70 -6.88 8.66
CA GLY A 201 -19.40 -8.16 8.82
C GLY A 201 -19.03 -9.19 7.76
N GLN A 202 -18.88 -8.76 6.50
CA GLN A 202 -18.40 -9.59 5.40
C GLN A 202 -16.93 -10.00 5.58
N ALA A 203 -16.08 -9.09 6.10
CA ALA A 203 -14.70 -9.43 6.45
C ALA A 203 -14.64 -10.45 7.60
N VAL A 204 -15.49 -10.30 8.63
CA VAL A 204 -15.63 -11.27 9.73
C VAL A 204 -16.01 -12.64 9.18
N ILE A 205 -17.01 -12.73 8.29
CA ILE A 205 -17.44 -14.00 7.68
C ILE A 205 -16.26 -14.71 6.99
N GLN A 206 -15.52 -13.98 6.16
CA GLN A 206 -14.45 -14.54 5.35
C GLN A 206 -13.23 -14.94 6.19
N ILE A 207 -12.81 -14.09 7.12
CA ILE A 207 -11.69 -14.38 8.04
C ILE A 207 -12.06 -15.56 8.95
N ALA A 208 -13.27 -15.58 9.50
CA ALA A 208 -13.77 -16.69 10.30
C ALA A 208 -13.76 -18.02 9.52
N LYS A 209 -14.24 -18.02 8.28
CA LYS A 209 -14.17 -19.18 7.38
C LYS A 209 -12.73 -19.65 7.18
N ALA A 210 -11.82 -18.72 6.89
CA ALA A 210 -10.39 -19.01 6.67
C ALA A 210 -9.71 -19.61 7.91
N TRP A 211 -10.18 -19.24 9.11
CA TRP A 211 -9.69 -19.75 10.40
C TRP A 211 -10.47 -20.97 10.92
N GLY A 212 -11.44 -21.48 10.14
CA GLY A 212 -12.23 -22.66 10.53
C GLY A 212 -13.29 -22.40 11.60
N LEU A 213 -13.65 -21.14 11.84
CA LEU A 213 -14.71 -20.74 12.77
C LEU A 213 -16.09 -20.84 12.12
N LYS A 214 -17.14 -20.89 12.94
CA LYS A 214 -18.55 -20.87 12.52
C LYS A 214 -19.19 -19.53 12.84
N THR A 215 -20.01 -19.00 11.93
CA THR A 215 -20.58 -17.66 12.07
C THR A 215 -22.11 -17.68 12.06
N ILE A 216 -22.72 -17.01 13.04
CA ILE A 216 -24.15 -16.68 13.06
C ILE A 216 -24.28 -15.20 12.73
N ASN A 217 -24.83 -14.90 11.55
CA ASN A 217 -24.80 -13.57 10.96
C ASN A 217 -26.20 -12.97 10.94
N VAL A 218 -26.43 -11.97 11.78
CA VAL A 218 -27.69 -11.26 11.87
C VAL A 218 -27.71 -10.12 10.85
N VAL A 219 -28.68 -10.15 9.95
CA VAL A 219 -28.96 -9.11 8.96
C VAL A 219 -30.31 -8.45 9.23
N ARG A 220 -30.56 -7.29 8.64
CA ARG A 220 -31.88 -6.67 8.67
C ARG A 220 -32.79 -7.37 7.65
N ASN A 221 -34.06 -7.54 8.00
CA ASN A 221 -35.05 -8.00 7.03
C ASN A 221 -35.19 -7.00 5.86
N ARG A 222 -35.38 -7.53 4.66
CA ARG A 222 -35.44 -6.76 3.41
C ARG A 222 -36.10 -7.54 2.28
N PRO A 223 -36.64 -6.88 1.24
CA PRO A 223 -37.32 -7.55 0.13
C PRO A 223 -36.48 -8.60 -0.61
N ASN A 224 -35.16 -8.41 -0.68
CA ASN A 224 -34.21 -9.31 -1.34
C ASN A 224 -33.38 -10.14 -0.35
N LEU A 225 -34.00 -10.63 0.73
CA LEU A 225 -33.32 -11.37 1.79
C LEU A 225 -32.65 -12.65 1.27
N ASP A 226 -33.34 -13.46 0.45
CA ASP A 226 -32.80 -14.74 -0.03
C ASP A 226 -31.50 -14.56 -0.83
N GLN A 227 -31.49 -13.57 -1.74
CA GLN A 227 -30.28 -13.20 -2.48
C GLN A 227 -29.15 -12.79 -1.52
N LEU A 228 -29.44 -12.00 -0.48
CA LEU A 228 -28.44 -11.60 0.50
C LEU A 228 -27.90 -12.81 1.28
N VAL A 229 -28.78 -13.75 1.66
CA VAL A 229 -28.38 -14.99 2.34
C VAL A 229 -27.45 -15.81 1.46
N ASP A 230 -27.77 -15.97 0.17
CA ASP A 230 -26.92 -16.68 -0.79
C ASP A 230 -25.55 -16.00 -0.94
N GLU A 231 -25.53 -14.67 -1.08
CA GLU A 231 -24.29 -13.89 -1.18
C GLU A 231 -23.40 -14.07 0.05
N LEU A 232 -23.95 -13.94 1.26
CA LEU A 232 -23.18 -14.12 2.49
C LEU A 232 -22.73 -15.58 2.68
N THR A 233 -23.53 -16.55 2.24
CA THR A 233 -23.18 -17.98 2.28
C THR A 233 -22.01 -18.28 1.34
N GLN A 234 -21.98 -17.69 0.14
CA GLN A 234 -20.85 -17.79 -0.79
C GLN A 234 -19.55 -17.23 -0.17
N LEU A 235 -19.64 -16.13 0.58
CA LEU A 235 -18.51 -15.58 1.36
C LEU A 235 -18.08 -16.51 2.52
N GLY A 236 -18.92 -17.46 2.94
CA GLY A 236 -18.62 -18.44 3.98
C GLY A 236 -19.45 -18.33 5.26
N ALA A 237 -20.57 -17.59 5.24
CA ALA A 237 -21.47 -17.55 6.38
C ALA A 237 -21.95 -18.97 6.73
N THR A 238 -21.92 -19.34 8.01
CA THR A 238 -22.46 -20.65 8.43
C THR A 238 -23.99 -20.59 8.56
N HIS A 239 -24.48 -19.55 9.22
CA HIS A 239 -25.90 -19.26 9.35
C HIS A 239 -26.14 -17.77 9.13
N VAL A 240 -27.24 -17.44 8.44
CA VAL A 240 -27.72 -16.07 8.26
C VAL A 240 -29.15 -16.00 8.78
N ILE A 241 -29.43 -15.03 9.65
CA ILE A 241 -30.75 -14.86 10.28
C ILE A 241 -31.13 -13.38 10.29
N THR A 242 -32.41 -13.07 10.45
CA THR A 242 -32.85 -11.68 10.58
C THR A 242 -32.85 -11.21 12.03
N ASP A 243 -32.82 -9.90 12.25
CA ASP A 243 -32.93 -9.29 13.57
C ASP A 243 -34.27 -9.60 14.26
N GLU A 244 -35.38 -9.71 13.53
CA GLU A 244 -36.67 -10.11 14.13
C GLU A 244 -36.68 -11.56 14.60
N SER A 245 -35.88 -12.43 13.97
CA SER A 245 -35.80 -13.84 14.35
C SER A 245 -35.08 -14.05 15.68
N LEU A 246 -34.12 -13.16 16.04
CA LEU A 246 -33.33 -13.28 17.28
C LEU A 246 -34.19 -13.42 18.54
N GLY A 247 -35.32 -12.71 18.58
CA GLY A 247 -36.21 -12.64 19.74
C GLY A 247 -37.29 -13.73 19.79
N ARG A 248 -37.61 -14.37 18.65
CA ARG A 248 -38.75 -15.30 18.52
C ARG A 248 -38.47 -16.63 19.22
N ALA A 249 -39.47 -17.16 19.92
CA ALA A 249 -39.33 -18.37 20.72
C ALA A 249 -38.94 -19.61 19.90
N GLU A 250 -39.48 -19.73 18.68
CA GLU A 250 -39.20 -20.83 17.75
C GLU A 250 -37.76 -20.77 17.24
N SER A 251 -37.35 -19.62 16.69
CA SER A 251 -35.98 -19.38 16.22
C SER A 251 -34.93 -19.53 17.33
N LYS A 252 -35.26 -19.16 18.58
CA LYS A 252 -34.37 -19.35 19.74
C LYS A 252 -33.97 -20.82 19.95
N LYS A 253 -34.90 -21.76 19.77
CA LYS A 253 -34.61 -23.20 19.92
C LYS A 253 -33.73 -23.68 18.77
N GLU A 254 -34.06 -23.26 17.55
CA GLU A 254 -33.30 -23.61 16.35
C GLU A 254 -31.86 -23.11 16.42
N ILE A 255 -31.64 -21.81 16.67
CA ILE A 255 -30.32 -21.19 16.76
C ILE A 255 -29.46 -21.87 17.83
N LYS A 256 -30.05 -22.20 18.99
CA LYS A 256 -29.35 -22.93 20.05
C LYS A 256 -28.99 -24.36 19.66
N SER A 257 -29.73 -24.98 18.75
CA SER A 257 -29.45 -26.35 18.31
C SER A 257 -28.18 -26.42 17.45
N TRP A 258 -27.84 -25.35 16.72
CA TRP A 258 -26.63 -25.29 15.88
C TRP A 258 -25.33 -25.45 16.65
N PHE A 259 -25.23 -24.83 17.83
CA PHE A 259 -24.02 -24.86 18.64
C PHE A 259 -24.13 -25.78 19.86
N GLY A 260 -25.34 -26.18 20.26
CA GLY A 260 -25.58 -27.07 21.39
C GLY A 260 -24.91 -26.57 22.67
N LYS A 261 -23.89 -27.29 23.14
CA LYS A 261 -23.11 -26.91 24.33
C LYS A 261 -21.98 -25.91 24.04
N ASN A 262 -21.57 -25.76 22.78
CA ASN A 262 -20.48 -24.85 22.37
C ASN A 262 -21.01 -23.44 22.04
N ALA A 263 -21.72 -22.82 23.00
CA ALA A 263 -22.30 -21.51 22.79
C ALA A 263 -21.24 -20.46 22.42
N PRO A 264 -21.53 -19.52 21.51
CA PRO A 264 -20.57 -18.52 21.08
C PRO A 264 -19.96 -17.77 22.27
N LEU A 265 -18.63 -17.67 22.32
CA LEU A 265 -17.95 -16.88 23.35
C LEU A 265 -17.64 -15.45 22.86
N LEU A 266 -17.81 -15.16 21.57
CA LEU A 266 -17.62 -13.83 21.00
C LEU A 266 -18.88 -13.35 20.27
N GLY A 267 -19.34 -12.16 20.66
CA GLY A 267 -20.44 -11.44 20.03
C GLY A 267 -19.95 -10.11 19.46
N LEU A 268 -20.23 -9.81 18.19
CA LEU A 268 -19.78 -8.58 17.52
C LEU A 268 -20.97 -7.69 17.17
N ASN A 269 -20.99 -6.48 17.73
CA ASN A 269 -22.10 -5.54 17.63
C ASN A 269 -21.70 -4.24 16.93
N CYS A 270 -22.46 -3.86 15.91
CA CYS A 270 -22.41 -2.54 15.29
C CYS A 270 -23.77 -1.85 15.18
N VAL A 271 -24.85 -2.48 15.63
CA VAL A 271 -26.22 -1.95 15.48
C VAL A 271 -26.67 -1.23 16.74
N GLY A 272 -26.53 -1.84 17.92
CA GLY A 272 -27.14 -1.35 19.16
C GLY A 272 -28.62 -1.74 19.31
N GLY A 273 -29.29 -1.15 20.32
CA GLY A 273 -30.71 -1.38 20.59
C GLY A 273 -31.09 -2.85 20.81
N GLN A 274 -32.34 -3.19 20.49
CA GLN A 274 -32.92 -4.51 20.74
C GLN A 274 -32.19 -5.66 20.03
N SER A 275 -31.68 -5.43 18.82
CA SER A 275 -30.88 -6.42 18.09
C SER A 275 -29.66 -6.85 18.91
N ALA A 276 -28.92 -5.89 19.46
CA ALA A 276 -27.77 -6.18 20.32
C ALA A 276 -28.18 -6.89 21.61
N THR A 277 -29.28 -6.45 22.24
CA THR A 277 -29.82 -7.07 23.47
C THR A 277 -30.17 -8.54 23.27
N GLU A 278 -30.89 -8.88 22.20
CA GLU A 278 -31.30 -10.26 21.94
C GLU A 278 -30.11 -11.12 21.50
N MET A 279 -29.19 -10.57 20.69
CA MET A 279 -27.97 -11.25 20.29
C MET A 279 -27.10 -11.65 21.49
N ALA A 280 -26.95 -10.76 22.49
CA ALA A 280 -26.16 -11.03 23.69
C ALA A 280 -26.66 -12.25 24.50
N ARG A 281 -27.94 -12.63 24.37
CA ARG A 281 -28.51 -13.79 25.08
C ARG A 281 -27.96 -15.13 24.58
N TYR A 282 -27.47 -15.18 23.35
CA TYR A 282 -26.90 -16.38 22.74
C TYR A 282 -25.48 -16.68 23.20
N LEU A 283 -24.78 -15.72 23.79
CA LEU A 283 -23.43 -15.94 24.28
C LEU A 283 -23.37 -16.99 25.39
N GLY A 284 -22.29 -17.77 25.40
CA GLY A 284 -21.94 -18.67 26.50
C GLY A 284 -21.56 -17.93 27.79
N SER A 285 -21.35 -18.69 28.87
CA SER A 285 -20.80 -18.15 30.12
C SER A 285 -19.38 -17.64 29.87
N ASN A 286 -19.01 -16.51 30.49
CA ASN A 286 -17.75 -15.79 30.27
C ASN A 286 -17.58 -15.28 28.83
N GLY A 287 -18.67 -15.10 28.08
CA GLY A 287 -18.64 -14.55 26.74
C GLY A 287 -18.22 -13.07 26.69
N HIS A 288 -17.66 -12.66 25.56
CA HIS A 288 -17.23 -11.30 25.28
C HIS A 288 -18.13 -10.69 24.20
N PHE A 289 -18.71 -9.54 24.48
CA PHE A 289 -19.58 -8.81 23.57
C PHE A 289 -18.93 -7.49 23.18
N VAL A 290 -18.39 -7.42 21.96
CA VAL A 290 -17.57 -6.31 21.46
C VAL A 290 -18.42 -5.39 20.59
N THR A 291 -18.47 -4.11 20.94
CA THR A 291 -19.17 -3.08 20.18
C THR A 291 -18.17 -2.20 19.42
N TYR A 292 -18.29 -2.13 18.10
CA TYR A 292 -17.42 -1.32 17.23
C TYR A 292 -18.17 -0.26 16.43
N GLY A 293 -19.50 -0.21 16.56
CA GLY A 293 -20.36 0.77 15.89
C GLY A 293 -21.75 0.85 16.52
N ALA A 294 -22.52 1.87 16.11
CA ALA A 294 -23.86 2.12 16.62
C ALA A 294 -24.81 2.62 15.52
N MET A 295 -24.98 1.83 14.45
CA MET A 295 -25.75 2.22 13.27
C MET A 295 -27.20 2.62 13.57
N SER A 296 -27.85 2.00 14.58
CA SER A 296 -29.24 2.36 14.93
C SER A 296 -29.33 3.66 15.73
N ARG A 297 -28.21 4.20 16.23
CA ARG A 297 -28.14 5.31 17.19
C ARG A 297 -28.94 5.06 18.48
N LYS A 298 -29.40 3.83 18.73
CA LYS A 298 -30.08 3.43 19.96
C LYS A 298 -29.05 2.96 20.99
N PRO A 299 -29.25 3.29 22.28
CA PRO A 299 -28.35 2.83 23.33
C PRO A 299 -28.34 1.31 23.42
N LEU A 300 -27.22 0.77 23.90
CA LEU A 300 -27.09 -0.64 24.24
C LEU A 300 -27.74 -0.87 25.61
N SER A 301 -28.87 -1.58 25.64
CA SER A 301 -29.58 -1.94 26.87
C SER A 301 -29.47 -3.43 27.13
N LEU A 302 -28.93 -3.83 28.29
CA LEU A 302 -28.57 -5.21 28.57
C LEU A 302 -29.19 -5.68 29.90
N PRO A 303 -29.80 -6.88 29.95
CA PRO A 303 -30.30 -7.43 31.20
C PRO A 303 -29.14 -7.69 32.18
N ALA A 304 -29.28 -7.21 33.43
CA ALA A 304 -28.31 -7.46 34.49
C ALA A 304 -28.02 -8.95 34.72
N SER A 305 -28.98 -9.83 34.42
CA SER A 305 -28.80 -11.28 34.49
C SER A 305 -27.69 -11.82 33.58
N LEU A 306 -27.40 -11.17 32.45
CA LEU A 306 -26.28 -11.54 31.58
C LEU A 306 -24.93 -11.26 32.24
N LEU A 307 -24.84 -10.19 33.03
CA LEU A 307 -23.65 -9.86 33.82
C LEU A 307 -23.51 -10.81 35.01
N ILE A 308 -24.58 -10.97 35.80
CA ILE A 308 -24.52 -11.68 37.09
C ILE A 308 -24.41 -13.20 36.90
N PHE A 309 -25.19 -13.79 36.01
CA PHE A 309 -25.34 -15.26 35.93
C PHE A 309 -24.59 -15.89 34.75
N LYS A 310 -24.22 -15.10 33.74
CA LYS A 310 -23.36 -15.56 32.64
C LYS A 310 -21.97 -14.95 32.66
N ASN A 311 -21.69 -13.96 33.52
CA ASN A 311 -20.40 -13.27 33.56
C ASN A 311 -19.96 -12.75 32.17
N ILE A 312 -20.89 -12.21 31.38
CA ILE A 312 -20.57 -11.67 30.05
C ILE A 312 -19.85 -10.32 30.23
N SER A 313 -18.73 -10.16 29.52
CA SER A 313 -17.96 -8.90 29.48
C SER A 313 -18.32 -8.08 28.24
N PHE A 314 -18.53 -6.79 28.41
CA PHE A 314 -18.88 -5.87 27.32
C PHE A 314 -17.72 -4.93 27.03
N HIS A 315 -17.35 -4.83 25.75
CA HIS A 315 -16.16 -4.11 25.30
C HIS A 315 -16.51 -3.11 24.21
N GLY A 316 -15.75 -2.02 24.14
CA GLY A 316 -15.65 -1.18 22.96
C GLY A 316 -14.42 -1.55 22.15
N PHE A 317 -14.52 -1.54 20.83
CA PHE A 317 -13.34 -1.67 19.95
C PHE A 317 -13.28 -0.49 18.98
N TRP A 318 -12.10 0.12 18.89
CA TRP A 318 -11.84 1.23 17.99
C TRP A 318 -10.50 1.05 17.30
N VAL A 319 -10.53 0.76 15.99
CA VAL A 319 -9.33 0.45 15.19
C VAL A 319 -8.30 1.59 15.19
N SER A 320 -8.75 2.86 15.19
CA SER A 320 -7.85 4.01 15.28
C SER A 320 -7.12 4.04 16.62
N LYS A 321 -7.80 3.74 17.73
CA LYS A 321 -7.16 3.68 19.05
C LYS A 321 -6.20 2.50 19.15
N TRP A 322 -6.59 1.35 18.59
CA TRP A 322 -5.70 0.20 18.49
C TRP A 322 -4.41 0.57 17.74
N ALA A 323 -4.52 1.23 16.59
CA ALA A 323 -3.35 1.64 15.80
C ALA A 323 -2.47 2.67 16.52
N GLU A 324 -3.05 3.54 17.36
CA GLU A 324 -2.33 4.53 18.17
C GLU A 324 -1.54 3.89 19.33
N THR A 325 -2.11 2.85 19.97
CA THR A 325 -1.52 2.23 21.17
C THR A 325 -0.62 1.04 20.86
N HIS A 326 -0.48 0.63 19.60
CA HIS A 326 0.38 -0.47 19.16
C HIS A 326 1.50 0.05 18.26
N SER A 327 2.58 -0.73 18.17
CA SER A 327 3.73 -0.36 17.35
C SER A 327 3.40 -0.40 15.86
N LYS A 328 4.17 0.37 15.06
CA LYS A 328 4.09 0.31 13.59
C LYS A 328 4.36 -1.10 13.07
N GLN A 329 5.20 -1.87 13.76
CA GLN A 329 5.52 -3.27 13.44
C GLN A 329 4.32 -4.20 13.65
N GLU A 330 3.58 -4.07 14.74
CA GLU A 330 2.37 -4.87 14.98
C GLU A 330 1.27 -4.56 13.96
N ARG A 331 1.13 -3.28 13.60
CA ARG A 331 0.24 -2.88 12.51
C ARG A 331 0.71 -3.42 11.16
N TYR A 332 2.01 -3.41 10.89
CA TYR A 332 2.56 -3.97 9.66
C TYR A 332 2.30 -5.48 9.57
N ALA A 333 2.54 -6.23 10.64
CA ALA A 333 2.27 -7.68 10.69
C ALA A 333 0.77 -7.99 10.50
N MET A 334 -0.13 -7.16 11.04
CA MET A 334 -1.56 -7.27 10.76
C MET A 334 -1.88 -7.11 9.27
N LEU A 335 -1.34 -6.06 8.65
CA LEU A 335 -1.58 -5.79 7.24
C LEU A 335 -1.01 -6.91 6.38
N GLU A 336 0.16 -7.46 6.74
CA GLU A 336 0.79 -8.58 6.05
C GLU A 336 -0.08 -9.84 6.09
N ASP A 337 -0.61 -10.20 7.26
CA ASP A 337 -1.53 -11.34 7.39
C ASP A 337 -2.79 -11.15 6.55
N ILE A 338 -3.39 -9.95 6.59
CA ILE A 338 -4.63 -9.64 5.85
C ILE A 338 -4.36 -9.67 4.34
N LEU A 339 -3.25 -9.10 3.88
CA LEU A 339 -2.83 -9.18 2.48
C LEU A 339 -2.58 -10.63 2.07
N GLY A 340 -2.00 -11.45 2.96
CA GLY A 340 -1.85 -12.88 2.73
C GLY A 340 -3.19 -13.60 2.52
N LEU A 341 -4.23 -13.26 3.30
CA LEU A 341 -5.59 -13.77 3.08
C LEU A 341 -6.17 -13.30 1.74
N MET A 342 -5.95 -12.04 1.35
CA MET A 342 -6.39 -11.50 0.06
C MET A 342 -5.69 -12.19 -1.11
N SER A 343 -4.37 -12.36 -1.06
CA SER A 343 -3.59 -13.04 -2.10
C SER A 343 -4.00 -14.51 -2.27
N GLN A 344 -4.45 -15.16 -1.19
CA GLN A 344 -4.98 -16.54 -1.22
C GLN A 344 -6.45 -16.63 -1.62
N ASN A 345 -7.10 -15.52 -2.00
CA ASN A 345 -8.55 -15.42 -2.26
C ASN A 345 -9.41 -15.91 -1.09
N LYS A 346 -8.89 -15.82 0.13
CA LYS A 346 -9.62 -16.12 1.38
C LYS A 346 -10.32 -14.89 1.96
N LEU A 347 -9.91 -13.70 1.53
CA LEU A 347 -10.58 -12.43 1.78
C LEU A 347 -10.77 -11.72 0.43
N LEU A 348 -11.94 -11.87 -0.15
CA LEU A 348 -12.31 -11.34 -1.45
C LEU A 348 -12.50 -9.81 -1.38
N GLU A 349 -12.32 -9.17 -2.53
CA GLU A 349 -12.67 -7.76 -2.71
C GLU A 349 -14.16 -7.53 -2.38
N PRO A 350 -14.50 -6.50 -1.57
CA PRO A 350 -15.88 -6.17 -1.28
C PRO A 350 -16.61 -5.73 -2.56
N LYS A 351 -17.94 -5.86 -2.59
CA LYS A 351 -18.73 -5.24 -3.67
C LYS A 351 -18.67 -3.72 -3.51
N TRP A 352 -18.24 -3.03 -4.56
CA TRP A 352 -18.10 -1.57 -4.57
C TRP A 352 -18.71 -0.93 -5.80
N THR A 353 -19.08 0.35 -5.65
CA THR A 353 -19.53 1.21 -6.75
C THR A 353 -18.49 2.29 -7.00
N GLN A 354 -18.10 2.46 -8.27
CA GLN A 354 -17.19 3.53 -8.66
C GLN A 354 -17.87 4.90 -8.48
N VAL A 355 -17.18 5.82 -7.83
CA VAL A 355 -17.56 7.23 -7.79
C VAL A 355 -16.70 7.98 -8.80
N GLU A 356 -17.35 8.76 -9.68
CA GLU A 356 -16.63 9.66 -10.57
C GLU A 356 -15.92 10.76 -9.77
N TRP A 357 -14.70 11.10 -10.17
CA TRP A 357 -13.90 12.10 -9.46
C TRP A 357 -14.29 13.53 -9.88
N ASN A 358 -15.47 13.97 -9.44
CA ASN A 358 -15.99 15.33 -9.58
C ASN A 358 -16.81 15.71 -8.33
N GLU A 359 -17.13 16.99 -8.17
CA GLU A 359 -17.78 17.50 -6.96
C GLU A 359 -19.17 16.88 -6.74
N GLU A 360 -20.00 16.86 -7.78
CA GLU A 360 -21.38 16.41 -7.72
C GLU A 360 -21.48 14.92 -7.37
N ALA A 361 -20.73 14.07 -8.06
CA ALA A 361 -20.71 12.63 -7.84
C ALA A 361 -20.16 12.28 -6.45
N MET A 362 -19.12 12.99 -5.98
CA MET A 362 -18.60 12.80 -4.63
C MET A 362 -19.63 13.18 -3.57
N LYS A 363 -20.28 14.35 -3.69
CA LYS A 363 -21.35 14.76 -2.77
C LYS A 363 -22.49 13.74 -2.73
N GLN A 364 -22.93 13.29 -3.90
CA GLN A 364 -24.00 12.30 -4.02
C GLN A 364 -23.60 10.95 -3.40
N ALA A 365 -22.38 10.47 -3.65
CA ALA A 365 -21.90 9.22 -3.10
C ALA A 365 -21.75 9.28 -1.56
N VAL A 366 -21.31 10.41 -1.01
CA VAL A 366 -21.21 10.59 0.44
C VAL A 366 -22.59 10.58 1.09
N ASP A 367 -23.58 11.27 0.52
CA ASP A 367 -24.95 11.26 1.03
C ASP A 367 -25.58 9.85 0.91
N GLN A 368 -25.34 9.14 -0.20
CA GLN A 368 -25.83 7.79 -0.42
C GLN A 368 -25.16 6.75 0.47
N GLY A 369 -23.87 6.89 0.78
CA GLY A 369 -23.12 6.00 1.67
C GLY A 369 -23.69 5.92 3.09
N ILE A 370 -24.54 6.89 3.46
CA ILE A 370 -25.26 6.96 4.75
C ILE A 370 -26.68 6.38 4.63
N SER A 371 -27.21 6.25 3.41
CA SER A 371 -28.55 5.76 3.15
C SER A 371 -28.63 4.24 3.33
N GLY A 372 -29.70 3.79 3.99
CA GLY A 372 -29.74 2.61 4.84
C GLY A 372 -29.62 1.21 4.22
N PHE A 373 -28.95 1.00 3.09
CA PHE A 373 -28.56 -0.32 2.55
C PHE A 373 -27.31 -0.29 1.66
N ALA A 374 -26.50 0.78 1.74
CA ALA A 374 -25.42 1.07 0.81
C ALA A 374 -24.37 -0.05 0.66
N THR A 375 -23.97 -0.32 -0.59
CA THR A 375 -22.70 -0.96 -0.95
C THR A 375 -21.53 -0.01 -0.64
N GLU A 376 -20.30 -0.51 -0.52
CA GLU A 376 -19.15 0.39 -0.39
C GLU A 376 -19.05 1.29 -1.64
N TYR A 377 -18.84 2.59 -1.43
CA TYR A 377 -18.57 3.52 -2.52
C TYR A 377 -17.07 3.81 -2.53
N ILE A 378 -16.45 3.70 -3.70
CA ILE A 378 -15.00 3.88 -3.82
C ILE A 378 -14.71 4.89 -4.93
N ALA A 379 -14.05 5.98 -4.55
CA ALA A 379 -13.53 6.97 -5.48
C ALA A 379 -12.23 6.43 -6.07
N LYS A 380 -12.27 6.06 -7.35
CA LYS A 380 -11.06 5.85 -8.15
C LYS A 380 -10.59 7.20 -8.64
N MET A 381 -9.40 7.60 -8.20
CA MET A 381 -8.81 8.85 -8.65
C MET A 381 -8.31 8.63 -10.08
N ASN A 382 -9.13 9.00 -11.08
CA ASN A 382 -8.70 9.07 -12.47
C ASN A 382 -7.76 10.27 -12.62
N VAL A 383 -6.51 10.10 -12.17
CA VAL A 383 -5.49 11.12 -12.32
C VAL A 383 -4.93 11.02 -13.74
N VAL A 384 -5.46 11.83 -14.65
CA VAL A 384 -4.69 12.24 -15.82
C VAL A 384 -3.62 13.18 -15.27
N ALA A 385 -2.41 12.66 -15.06
CA ALA A 385 -1.28 13.53 -14.73
C ALA A 385 -1.10 14.50 -15.91
N PRO A 386 -1.09 15.83 -15.72
CA PRO A 386 -0.56 16.70 -16.75
C PRO A 386 0.90 16.28 -16.95
N CYS A 387 1.20 15.83 -18.17
CA CYS A 387 2.56 15.57 -18.63
C CYS A 387 3.42 16.79 -18.28
N PRO A 388 4.56 16.64 -17.58
CA PRO A 388 5.45 17.79 -17.33
C PRO A 388 5.82 18.42 -18.67
N LEU A 389 5.78 19.75 -18.77
CA LEU A 389 6.21 20.46 -19.97
C LEU A 389 7.64 20.03 -20.33
N LYS A 390 7.94 19.94 -21.64
CA LYS A 390 9.28 19.63 -22.15
C LYS A 390 10.30 20.52 -21.43
N PRO A 391 11.32 19.96 -20.74
CA PRO A 391 12.33 20.76 -20.08
C PRO A 391 13.01 21.70 -21.09
N SER A 392 13.28 22.95 -20.72
CA SER A 392 13.86 23.99 -21.59
C SER A 392 15.33 23.78 -21.96
N GLY A 393 15.90 22.60 -21.68
CA GLY A 393 17.28 22.23 -22.00
C GLY A 393 17.45 21.56 -23.37
N THR A 394 18.68 21.59 -23.89
CA THR A 394 19.09 21.07 -25.21
C THR A 394 19.12 19.53 -25.34
N GLY A 395 18.60 18.79 -24.35
CA GLY A 395 18.54 17.33 -24.37
C GLY A 395 17.55 16.78 -25.42
N ARG A 396 17.85 15.59 -25.97
CA ARG A 396 16.90 14.85 -26.83
C ARG A 396 15.87 14.15 -25.93
N TYR A 397 14.59 14.40 -26.17
CA TYR A 397 13.47 13.78 -25.45
C TYR A 397 12.53 13.10 -26.46
N ARG A 398 11.98 11.93 -26.13
CA ARG A 398 10.94 11.24 -26.93
C ARG A 398 9.62 11.19 -26.17
N ARG A 399 8.52 11.25 -26.92
CA ARG A 399 7.15 11.13 -26.42
C ARG A 399 6.76 9.65 -26.42
N ILE A 400 6.50 9.07 -25.25
CA ILE A 400 5.93 7.73 -25.09
C ILE A 400 4.67 7.88 -24.24
N ASP A 401 3.54 7.36 -24.71
CA ASP A 401 2.26 7.29 -23.99
C ASP A 401 1.94 8.53 -23.14
N TYR A 402 2.02 9.69 -23.79
CA TYR A 402 1.67 10.99 -23.22
C TYR A 402 2.63 11.58 -22.15
N CYS A 403 3.86 11.06 -21.97
CA CYS A 403 4.91 11.63 -21.10
C CYS A 403 6.23 11.99 -21.83
N TRP A 404 6.98 13.00 -21.33
CA TRP A 404 8.37 13.27 -21.73
C TRP A 404 9.33 12.51 -20.81
N SER A 405 10.17 11.63 -21.36
CA SER A 405 11.28 11.00 -20.64
C SER A 405 12.63 11.55 -21.11
N SER A 406 13.55 11.82 -20.18
CA SER A 406 14.96 12.04 -20.50
C SER A 406 15.59 10.68 -20.82
N PHE A 407 16.28 10.57 -21.96
CA PHE A 407 17.15 9.42 -22.17
C PHE A 407 18.27 9.42 -21.11
N HIS A 408 18.50 8.28 -20.47
CA HIS A 408 19.86 7.78 -20.33
C HIS A 408 20.03 6.88 -21.55
N ASP A 409 20.95 7.24 -22.43
CA ASP A 409 21.12 6.62 -23.73
C ASP A 409 21.24 5.10 -23.61
N GLU A 410 20.37 4.38 -24.33
CA GLU A 410 20.72 3.04 -24.78
C GLU A 410 22.04 3.18 -25.53
N ILE A 411 23.05 2.46 -25.07
CA ILE A 411 24.39 2.48 -25.63
C ILE A 411 24.29 2.15 -27.13
N ASN A 412 24.40 3.18 -27.96
CA ASN A 412 24.46 3.04 -29.40
C ASN A 412 25.81 2.41 -29.74
N LEU A 413 25.81 1.32 -30.51
CA LEU A 413 27.04 0.63 -30.90
C LEU A 413 27.99 1.56 -31.68
N ASP A 414 27.45 2.53 -32.41
CA ASP A 414 28.24 3.55 -33.11
C ASP A 414 28.90 4.55 -32.13
N ASP A 415 28.23 4.93 -31.04
CA ASP A 415 28.79 5.82 -30.00
C ASP A 415 29.87 5.10 -29.16
N VAL A 416 29.76 3.78 -28.98
CA VAL A 416 30.84 2.96 -28.40
C VAL A 416 32.03 2.88 -29.33
N GLN A 417 31.79 2.80 -30.64
CA GLN A 417 32.85 2.73 -31.64
C GLN A 417 33.59 4.06 -31.76
N ASP A 418 32.87 5.18 -31.72
CA ASP A 418 33.44 6.52 -31.68
C ASP A 418 34.20 6.77 -30.37
N ALA A 419 33.65 6.39 -29.21
CA ALA A 419 34.34 6.47 -27.92
C ALA A 419 35.60 5.57 -27.89
N CYS A 420 35.55 4.39 -28.50
CA CYS A 420 36.72 3.51 -28.65
C CYS A 420 37.78 4.11 -29.59
N MET A 421 37.38 4.79 -30.67
CA MET A 421 38.31 5.50 -31.56
C MET A 421 38.92 6.73 -30.89
N GLU A 422 38.14 7.49 -30.11
CA GLU A 422 38.63 8.63 -29.34
C GLU A 422 39.61 8.19 -28.25
N ILE A 423 39.31 7.10 -27.54
CA ILE A 423 40.24 6.48 -26.59
C ILE A 423 41.49 5.96 -27.29
N GLN A 424 41.39 5.37 -28.50
CA GLN A 424 42.57 4.96 -29.29
C GLN A 424 43.41 6.15 -29.75
N GLN A 425 42.80 7.28 -30.14
CA GLN A 425 43.52 8.51 -30.48
C GLN A 425 44.19 9.14 -29.25
N ILE A 426 43.52 9.14 -28.10
CA ILE A 426 44.09 9.60 -26.84
C ILE A 426 45.29 8.71 -26.47
N LEU A 427 45.17 7.38 -26.57
CA LEU A 427 46.26 6.43 -26.32
C LEU A 427 47.43 6.58 -27.32
N GLN A 428 47.17 6.90 -28.58
CA GLN A 428 48.21 7.19 -29.57
C GLN A 428 48.90 8.54 -29.31
N SER A 429 48.16 9.56 -28.87
CA SER A 429 48.74 10.85 -28.48
C SER A 429 49.58 10.75 -27.21
N ASP A 430 49.19 9.87 -26.28
CA ASP A 430 49.92 9.61 -25.03
C ASP A 430 51.21 8.80 -25.29
N GLN A 431 51.21 7.88 -26.26
CA GLN A 431 52.46 7.26 -26.77
C GLN A 431 53.40 8.29 -27.40
N HIS A 432 52.87 9.29 -28.10
CA HIS A 432 53.68 10.38 -28.66
C HIS A 432 54.26 11.28 -27.56
N HIS A 433 53.49 11.59 -26.51
CA HIS A 433 53.96 12.33 -25.35
C HIS A 433 55.00 11.58 -24.51
N GLN A 434 54.86 10.26 -24.34
CA GLN A 434 55.86 9.43 -23.66
C GLN A 434 57.16 9.32 -24.47
N SER A 435 57.10 9.27 -25.81
CA SER A 435 58.31 9.28 -26.65
C SER A 435 59.11 10.58 -26.54
N GLN A 436 58.43 11.72 -26.38
CA GLN A 436 59.06 13.02 -26.14
C GLN A 436 59.60 13.16 -24.71
N GLN A 437 58.90 12.62 -23.70
CA GLN A 437 59.39 12.57 -22.33
C GLN A 437 60.63 11.66 -22.17
N GLN A 438 60.68 10.50 -22.84
CA GLN A 438 61.86 9.62 -22.81
C GLN A 438 63.07 10.27 -23.50
N GLN A 439 62.87 11.03 -24.59
CA GLN A 439 63.95 11.83 -25.21
C GLN A 439 64.42 12.99 -24.31
N TYR A 440 63.54 13.56 -23.48
CA TYR A 440 63.88 14.61 -22.52
C TYR A 440 64.66 14.06 -21.30
N ILE A 441 64.29 12.87 -20.82
CA ILE A 441 64.97 12.16 -19.72
C ILE A 441 66.37 11.71 -20.15
N ALA A 442 66.56 11.25 -21.39
CA ALA A 442 67.88 10.89 -21.93
C ALA A 442 68.84 12.09 -22.07
N ARG A 443 68.33 13.33 -22.13
CA ARG A 443 69.13 14.56 -22.25
C ARG A 443 69.48 15.22 -20.91
N THR A 444 68.76 14.92 -19.84
CA THR A 444 68.85 15.67 -18.57
C THR A 444 69.39 14.86 -17.39
N GLY A 445 69.60 13.55 -17.56
CA GLY A 445 70.45 12.75 -16.67
C GLY A 445 69.97 12.59 -15.22
N ASN A 446 68.67 12.72 -14.94
CA ASN A 446 68.15 12.65 -13.57
C ASN A 446 67.32 11.36 -13.34
N PRO A 447 67.75 10.43 -12.44
CA PRO A 447 67.05 9.18 -12.19
C PRO A 447 66.17 9.30 -10.93
N LEU A 448 64.85 9.15 -11.07
CA LEU A 448 63.97 8.91 -9.93
C LEU A 448 63.15 7.63 -10.14
N VAL A 449 63.63 6.60 -9.44
CA VAL A 449 62.96 5.46 -8.78
C VAL A 449 62.05 4.56 -9.64
N GLN A 450 62.58 3.38 -9.95
CA GLN A 450 61.85 2.18 -10.35
C GLN A 450 61.04 1.63 -9.17
N ASP A 451 59.72 1.55 -9.31
CA ASP A 451 58.87 0.67 -8.52
C ASP A 451 58.37 -0.45 -9.45
N SER A 452 58.80 -1.69 -9.18
CA SER A 452 58.51 -2.88 -9.99
C SER A 452 57.14 -3.50 -9.74
N SER A 453 56.20 -2.75 -9.14
CA SER A 453 54.84 -3.23 -8.84
C SER A 453 53.75 -2.67 -9.77
N PHE A 454 54.12 -1.91 -10.81
CA PHE A 454 53.17 -1.36 -11.79
C PHE A 454 53.07 -2.24 -13.04
N ILE A 455 51.90 -2.82 -13.32
CA ILE A 455 51.57 -3.38 -14.63
C ILE A 455 51.01 -2.22 -15.48
N PRO A 456 51.66 -1.82 -16.59
CA PRO A 456 51.18 -0.73 -17.42
C PRO A 456 49.83 -1.07 -18.08
N LEU A 457 48.92 -0.09 -18.14
CA LEU A 457 47.54 -0.22 -18.65
C LEU A 457 47.46 -0.90 -20.05
N HIS A 458 48.48 -0.73 -20.90
CA HIS A 458 48.52 -1.33 -22.24
C HIS A 458 48.67 -2.86 -22.23
N GLN A 459 49.31 -3.46 -21.21
CA GLN A 459 49.41 -4.93 -21.09
C GLN A 459 48.06 -5.55 -20.67
N ALA A 460 47.27 -4.86 -19.85
CA ALA A 460 45.94 -5.31 -19.44
C ALA A 460 44.90 -5.24 -20.58
N VAL A 461 45.04 -4.27 -21.49
CA VAL A 461 44.11 -4.08 -22.61
C VAL A 461 44.38 -5.03 -23.78
N SER A 462 45.58 -5.59 -23.90
CA SER A 462 45.95 -6.53 -24.98
C SER A 462 45.28 -7.91 -24.92
N GLN A 463 44.54 -8.22 -23.85
CA GLN A 463 43.85 -9.52 -23.67
C GLN A 463 42.34 -9.47 -23.94
N LEU A 464 41.79 -8.34 -24.39
CA LEU A 464 40.39 -8.22 -24.78
C LEU A 464 40.26 -8.36 -26.30
N GLN A 465 39.73 -9.49 -26.78
CA GLN A 465 39.26 -9.63 -28.17
C GLN A 465 37.73 -9.68 -28.21
N VAL A 466 37.15 -8.86 -29.08
CA VAL A 466 35.72 -8.86 -29.42
C VAL A 466 35.51 -9.86 -30.57
N SER A 467 34.70 -10.90 -30.36
CA SER A 467 34.34 -11.86 -31.40
C SER A 467 33.18 -11.33 -32.25
N ASN A 468 33.37 -11.28 -33.57
CA ASN A 468 32.37 -10.91 -34.58
C ASN A 468 31.14 -11.84 -34.56
N THR A 469 29.94 -11.30 -34.38
CA THR A 469 28.67 -12.04 -34.61
C THR A 469 27.97 -11.52 -35.85
N SER A 470 28.41 -11.96 -37.02
CA SER A 470 27.60 -11.94 -38.23
C SER A 470 26.79 -13.23 -38.31
N GLU A 471 25.57 -13.24 -37.75
CA GLU A 471 24.43 -14.08 -38.17
C GLU A 471 23.35 -14.07 -37.07
N ILE A 472 22.37 -13.17 -37.17
CA ILE A 472 21.06 -13.39 -36.54
C ILE A 472 19.99 -13.12 -37.60
N LYS A 473 19.47 -14.22 -38.16
CA LYS A 473 18.32 -14.23 -39.08
C LYS A 473 17.06 -13.82 -38.31
N ARG A 474 16.30 -12.86 -38.85
CA ARG A 474 14.93 -12.53 -38.42
C ARG A 474 14.00 -13.75 -38.64
N PRO A 475 13.14 -14.13 -37.67
CA PRO A 475 11.98 -14.96 -37.97
C PRO A 475 10.80 -14.10 -38.43
N ARG A 476 10.13 -14.58 -39.47
CA ARG A 476 8.90 -14.03 -40.06
C ARG A 476 7.68 -14.30 -39.17
N SER A 477 6.71 -13.39 -39.28
CA SER A 477 5.32 -13.46 -38.83
C SER A 477 4.64 -14.84 -38.97
N PHE A 478 3.88 -15.27 -37.95
CA PHE A 478 2.74 -16.18 -38.15
C PHE A 478 1.62 -15.96 -37.12
N SER A 479 0.40 -16.11 -37.63
CA SER A 479 -0.94 -15.94 -37.03
C SER A 479 -1.38 -17.13 -36.17
N VAL A 480 -2.34 -16.85 -35.27
CA VAL A 480 -2.93 -17.75 -34.28
C VAL A 480 -3.92 -18.75 -34.90
N GLY A 481 -3.81 -20.02 -34.50
CA GLY A 481 -4.77 -21.11 -34.74
C GLY A 481 -4.48 -22.26 -33.76
N ASP A 482 -5.53 -22.81 -33.16
CA ASP A 482 -5.64 -23.60 -31.92
C ASP A 482 -5.05 -25.06 -31.93
N PRO A 483 -5.05 -25.81 -30.78
CA PRO A 483 -3.96 -26.67 -30.28
C PRO A 483 -4.17 -28.19 -30.55
N PRO A 484 -3.22 -29.14 -30.28
CA PRO A 484 -2.99 -29.70 -28.92
C PRO A 484 -1.61 -30.38 -28.58
N ARG A 485 -1.41 -30.61 -27.26
CA ARG A 485 -0.67 -31.72 -26.55
C ARG A 485 0.88 -31.75 -26.41
N SER A 486 1.27 -31.67 -25.11
CA SER A 486 2.27 -32.47 -24.34
C SER A 486 3.73 -32.60 -24.80
N HIS A 487 4.67 -31.97 -24.08
CA HIS A 487 5.61 -32.64 -23.15
C HIS A 487 6.58 -31.61 -22.49
N HIS A 488 7.06 -31.97 -21.29
CA HIS A 488 7.91 -31.19 -20.38
C HIS A 488 9.18 -30.57 -21.00
N HIS A 489 9.48 -29.31 -20.64
CA HIS A 489 10.80 -28.88 -20.15
C HIS A 489 10.71 -27.51 -19.46
N MET A 490 11.27 -27.40 -18.26
CA MET A 490 11.45 -26.15 -17.51
C MET A 490 12.43 -25.22 -18.24
N MET A 491 12.13 -23.92 -18.34
CA MET A 491 13.12 -22.88 -18.60
C MET A 491 13.20 -21.95 -17.38
N GLN A 492 14.42 -21.80 -16.85
CA GLN A 492 14.80 -20.78 -15.86
C GLN A 492 15.31 -19.51 -16.57
N PRO A 493 15.19 -18.31 -15.96
CA PRO A 493 15.66 -17.06 -16.54
C PRO A 493 17.20 -16.93 -16.45
N SER A 494 17.81 -16.50 -17.55
CA SER A 494 19.25 -16.28 -17.71
C SER A 494 19.76 -15.10 -16.87
N THR A 495 20.62 -15.40 -15.90
CA THR A 495 21.46 -14.44 -15.16
C THR A 495 22.88 -14.47 -15.71
N LEU A 496 23.46 -13.31 -16.03
CA LEU A 496 24.89 -13.19 -16.32
C LEU A 496 25.69 -13.32 -15.01
N HIS A 497 26.71 -14.17 -15.02
CA HIS A 497 27.72 -14.26 -13.96
C HIS A 497 29.12 -14.12 -14.59
N CYS A 498 29.86 -13.11 -14.17
CA CYS A 498 31.30 -13.01 -14.45
C CYS A 498 32.04 -13.88 -13.42
N LYS A 499 32.67 -14.97 -13.88
CA LYS A 499 33.70 -15.70 -13.10
C LYS A 499 35.08 -15.15 -13.44
N PRO A 500 35.99 -15.01 -12.45
CA PRO A 500 37.39 -14.74 -12.73
C PRO A 500 38.07 -16.02 -13.22
N ILE A 501 38.91 -15.91 -14.24
CA ILE A 501 39.86 -16.96 -14.62
C ILE A 501 41.25 -16.36 -14.49
N PHE A 502 41.92 -16.82 -13.42
CA PHE A 502 43.33 -16.77 -13.00
C PHE A 502 44.11 -15.46 -13.10
#